data_AF-A0AAU7M0L7-F1
#
_entry.id   AF-A0AAU7M0L7-F1
#
_cell.length_a   1.000
_cell.length_b   1.000
_cell.length_c   1.000
_cell.angle_alpha   90.00
_cell.angle_beta   90.00
_cell.angle_gamma   90.00
#
_symmetry.space_group_name_H-M   'P 1'
#
loop_
_entity.id
_entity.type
_entity.pdbx_description
1 polymer ?
#
loop_
_entity_poly.entity_id
_entity_poly.type
_entity_poly.pdbx_seq_one_letter_code
_entity_poly.pdbx_strand_id
1 'polypeptide(L)' 'MEPFLGQIQLLPYNFAPNGWAFCEGQLMAISQNTALFSLLGTTYGGDGATTFALPNLKGKEPDPNTHFCIALEGIYPSRS' A
#
# COMPACT_ATOMS: atom_id res chain seq x y z
N MET A 1 9.63 15.73 0.59
CA MET A 1 9.06 15.22 1.85
C MET A 1 8.87 13.73 1.65
N GLU A 2 9.55 12.90 2.42
CA GLU A 2 9.35 11.44 2.35
C GLU A 2 8.00 11.07 2.96
N PRO A 3 7.23 10.15 2.35
CA PRO A 3 5.97 9.69 2.92
C PRO A 3 6.23 8.81 4.14
N PHE A 4 5.20 8.61 4.97
CA PHE A 4 5.23 7.52 5.94
C PHE A 4 5.00 6.19 5.23
N LEU A 5 5.68 5.14 5.67
CA LEU A 5 5.47 3.79 5.18
C LEU A 5 4.00 3.37 5.41
N GLY A 6 3.35 2.85 4.36
CA GLY A 6 1.94 2.48 4.42
C GLY A 6 0.96 3.66 4.33
N GLN A 7 1.45 4.89 4.14
CA GLN A 7 0.58 6.04 3.89
C GLN A 7 -0.21 5.86 2.59
N ILE A 8 -1.51 6.16 2.63
CA ILE A 8 -2.37 6.15 1.45
C ILE A 8 -2.55 7.57 0.95
N GLN A 9 -2.37 7.78 -0.35
CA GLN A 9 -2.62 9.05 -1.03
C GLN A 9 -3.45 8.84 -2.28
N LEU A 10 -4.27 9.84 -2.61
CA LEU A 10 -4.97 9.90 -3.88
C LEU A 10 -4.07 10.57 -4.91
N LEU A 11 -3.74 9.86 -5.99
CA LEU A 11 -2.86 10.35 -7.04
C LEU A 11 -3.64 10.52 -8.36
N PRO A 12 -3.37 11.59 -9.14
CA PRO A 12 -4.05 11.84 -10.42
C PRO A 12 -3.40 11.07 -11.59
N TYR A 13 -2.65 10.00 -11.30
CA TYR A 13 -1.86 9.27 -12.29
C TYR A 13 -2.46 7.89 -12.51
N ASN A 14 -2.54 7.47 -13.78
CA ASN A 14 -2.93 6.10 -14.17
C ASN A 14 -1.78 5.09 -14.04
N PHE A 15 -0.70 5.45 -13.33
CA PHE A 15 0.41 4.56 -12.99
C PHE A 15 0.81 4.80 -11.54
N ALA A 16 1.30 3.76 -10.85
CA ALA A 16 1.88 3.88 -9.54
C ALA A 16 3.34 4.38 -9.68
N PRO A 17 3.72 5.52 -9.09
CA PRO A 17 5.11 5.97 -9.08
C PRO A 17 6.03 4.99 -8.34
N ASN A 18 7.34 5.09 -8.55
CA ASN A 18 8.32 4.29 -7.82
C ASN A 18 8.15 4.46 -6.30
N GLY A 19 8.18 3.34 -5.56
CA GLY A 19 7.93 3.33 -4.11
C GLY A 19 6.45 3.37 -3.72
N TRP A 20 5.53 3.27 -4.69
CA TRP A 20 4.08 3.20 -4.46
C TRP A 20 3.47 1.99 -5.17
N ALA A 21 2.34 1.52 -4.66
CA ALA A 21 1.47 0.56 -5.33
C ALA A 21 0.03 1.04 -5.29
N PHE A 22 -0.78 0.65 -6.27
CA PHE A 22 -2.21 0.91 -6.21
C PHE A 22 -2.88 0.15 -5.07
N CYS A 23 -3.91 0.70 -4.47
CA CYS A 23 -4.74 0.03 -3.48
C CYS A 23 -5.82 -0.82 -4.18
N GLU A 24 -5.42 -1.85 -4.94
CA GLU A 24 -6.34 -2.73 -5.68
C GLU A 24 -6.45 -4.16 -5.12
N GLY A 25 -5.93 -4.41 -3.91
CA GLY A 25 -6.00 -5.74 -3.29
C GLY A 25 -4.96 -6.74 -3.79
N GLN A 26 -3.88 -6.30 -4.47
CA GLN A 26 -2.83 -7.23 -4.91
C GLN A 26 -2.12 -7.90 -3.74
N LEU A 27 -1.67 -9.14 -3.97
CA LEU A 27 -0.81 -9.88 -3.06
C LEU A 27 0.65 -9.45 -3.23
N MET A 28 1.30 -9.16 -2.10
CA MET A 28 2.68 -8.72 -2.00
C MET A 28 3.51 -9.78 -1.29
N ALA A 29 4.73 -10.01 -1.76
CA ALA A 29 5.68 -10.90 -1.10
C ALA A 29 6.16 -10.28 0.22
N ILE A 30 6.01 -11.00 1.33
CA ILE A 30 6.48 -10.57 2.66
C ILE A 30 7.99 -10.35 2.65
N SER A 31 8.74 -11.22 1.96
CA SER A 31 10.22 -11.16 1.90
C SER A 31 10.76 -9.85 1.32
N GLN A 32 9.99 -9.16 0.48
CA GLN A 32 10.37 -7.89 -0.14
C GLN A 32 9.76 -6.67 0.57
N ASN A 33 8.75 -6.85 1.41
CA ASN A 33 7.96 -5.77 2.00
C ASN A 33 7.78 -5.99 3.51
N THR A 34 8.81 -6.50 4.19
CA THR A 34 8.76 -6.90 5.60
C THR A 34 8.29 -5.77 6.53
N ALA A 35 8.75 -4.55 6.28
CA ALA A 35 8.36 -3.37 7.07
C ALA A 35 6.90 -2.95 6.82
N LEU A 36 6.39 -3.09 5.60
CA LEU A 36 4.98 -2.79 5.33
C LEU A 36 4.07 -3.90 5.91
N PHE A 37 4.52 -5.15 5.82
CA PHE A 37 3.83 -6.29 6.42
C PHE A 37 3.72 -6.16 7.95
N SER A 38 4.76 -5.65 8.64
CA SER A 38 4.67 -5.44 10.10
C SER A 38 3.62 -4.38 10.50
N LEU A 39 3.20 -3.51 9.58
CA LEU A 39 2.13 -2.54 9.79
C LEU A 39 0.74 -3.09 9.45
N LEU A 40 0.61 -3.77 8.30
CA LEU A 40 -0.69 -4.20 7.79
C LEU A 40 -1.09 -5.62 8.26
N GLY A 41 -0.10 -6.48 8.52
CA GLY A 41 -0.30 -7.91 8.72
C GLY A 41 -1.06 -8.55 7.56
N THR A 42 -1.95 -9.48 7.88
CA THR A 42 -2.86 -10.13 6.92
C THR A 42 -4.26 -9.51 6.91
N THR A 43 -4.41 -8.29 7.42
CA THR A 43 -5.72 -7.61 7.57
C THR A 43 -6.54 -7.60 6.28
N TYR A 44 -5.89 -7.47 5.13
CA TYR A 44 -6.55 -7.43 3.82
C TYR A 44 -6.48 -8.76 3.05
N GLY A 45 -5.88 -9.81 3.63
CA GLY A 45 -5.68 -11.12 3.01
C GLY A 45 -4.21 -11.54 2.88
N GLY A 46 -3.99 -12.60 2.11
CA GLY A 46 -2.71 -13.32 2.02
C GLY A 46 -2.61 -14.47 3.03
N ASP A 47 -1.52 -15.24 2.93
CA ASP A 47 -1.29 -16.41 3.79
C ASP A 47 -0.54 -16.09 5.09
N GLY A 48 0.02 -14.88 5.22
CA GLY A 48 0.80 -14.45 6.39
C GLY A 48 2.15 -15.15 6.55
N ALA A 49 2.51 -16.05 5.64
CA ALA A 49 3.75 -16.81 5.65
C ALA A 49 4.68 -16.38 4.51
N THR A 50 4.12 -16.21 3.32
CA THR A 50 4.84 -15.79 2.10
C THR A 50 4.27 -14.50 1.52
N THR A 51 2.98 -14.26 1.70
CA THR A 51 2.25 -13.15 1.11
C THR A 51 1.30 -12.46 2.07
N PHE A 52 1.05 -11.19 1.81
CA PHE A 52 -0.03 -10.39 2.41
C PHE A 52 -0.70 -9.56 1.33
N ALA A 53 -1.94 -9.13 1.54
CA ALA A 53 -2.64 -8.28 0.58
C ALA A 53 -2.56 -6.80 0.96
N LEU A 54 -2.56 -5.94 -0.06
CA LEU A 54 -2.82 -4.51 0.11
C LEU A 54 -4.32 -4.24 0.25
N PRO A 55 -4.73 -3.05 0.71
CA PRO A 55 -6.14 -2.65 0.69
C PRO A 55 -6.72 -2.69 -0.74
N ASN A 56 -8.01 -2.97 -0.84
CA ASN A 56 -8.77 -2.79 -2.09
C ASN A 56 -9.72 -1.60 -1.95
N LEU A 57 -9.32 -0.48 -2.54
CA LEU A 57 -10.05 0.78 -2.58
C LEU A 57 -10.54 1.12 -4.00
N LYS A 58 -10.45 0.17 -4.93
CA LYS A 58 -10.89 0.37 -6.32
C LYS A 58 -12.38 0.70 -6.39
N GLY A 59 -12.72 1.73 -7.15
CA GLY A 59 -14.09 2.24 -7.28
C GLY A 59 -14.56 3.07 -6.09
N LYS A 60 -13.67 3.42 -5.16
CA LYS A 60 -13.93 4.35 -4.05
C LYS A 60 -13.34 5.74 -4.30
N GLU A 61 -12.73 5.94 -5.46
CA GLU A 61 -12.12 7.20 -5.84
C GLU A 61 -13.18 8.26 -6.13
N PRO A 62 -12.91 9.54 -5.79
CA PRO A 62 -13.86 10.61 -6.02
C PRO A 62 -14.00 10.99 -7.51
N ASP A 63 -12.99 10.72 -8.33
CA ASP A 63 -12.97 10.99 -9.77
C ASP A 63 -12.32 9.82 -10.52
N PRO A 64 -12.79 9.47 -11.74
CA PRO A 64 -12.23 8.38 -12.55
C PRO A 64 -10.75 8.49 -12.90
N ASN A 65 -10.16 9.70 -12.84
CA ASN A 65 -8.76 9.96 -13.17
C ASN A 65 -7.85 9.95 -11.93
N THR A 66 -8.39 9.57 -10.79
CA THR A 66 -7.64 9.48 -9.53
C THR A 66 -7.59 8.04 -9.05
N HIS A 67 -6.50 7.67 -8.40
CA HIS A 67 -6.24 6.32 -7.91
C HIS A 67 -5.67 6.38 -6.50
N PHE A 68 -6.14 5.52 -5.61
CA PHE A 68 -5.52 5.36 -4.30
C PHE A 68 -4.22 4.58 -4.44
N CYS A 69 -3.13 5.14 -3.95
CA CYS A 69 -1.83 4.48 -3.87
C CYS A 69 -1.35 4.42 -2.42
N ILE A 70 -0.68 3.33 -2.07
CA ILE A 70 -0.02 3.12 -0.79
C ILE A 70 1.50 3.20 -0.96
N ALA A 71 2.16 3.90 -0.04
CA ALA A 71 3.62 3.99 0.01
C ALA A 71 4.22 2.64 0.44
N LEU A 72 5.02 2.04 -0.43
CA LEU A 72 5.80 0.82 -0.17
C LEU A 72 7.14 1.13 0.50
N GLU A 73 7.61 2.37 0.38
CA GLU A 73 8.84 2.88 0.96
C GLU A 73 8.55 4.20 1.69
N GLY A 74 9.30 4.49 2.74
CA GLY A 74 9.13 5.72 3.51
C GLY A 74 9.53 5.58 4.98
N ILE A 75 9.20 6.61 5.76
CA ILE A 75 9.49 6.67 7.20
C ILE A 75 8.59 5.67 7.92
N TYR A 76 9.18 4.71 8.65
CA TYR A 76 8.40 3.78 9.46
C TYR A 76 7.64 4.53 10.57
N PRO A 77 6.31 4.44 10.64
CA PRO A 77 5.53 5.13 11.66
C PRO A 77 5.72 4.44 13.02
N SER A 78 6.54 5.02 13.89
CA SER A 78 6.63 4.62 15.30
C SER A 78 5.46 5.23 16.09
N ARG A 79 4.77 4.40 16.87
CA ARG A 79 3.82 4.89 17.88
C ARG A 79 4.63 5.30 19.11
N SER A 80 4.57 6.59 19.48
CA SER A 80 5.09 7.11 20.75
C SER A 80 4.23 6.67 21.93
#